data_AF-A0A960Y2P3-F1
#
_entry.id   AF-A0A960Y2P3-F1
#
_cell.length_a   1.000
_cell.length_b   1.000
_cell.length_c   1.000
_cell.angle_alpha   90.00
_cell.angle_beta   90.00
_cell.angle_gamma   90.00
#
_symmetry.space_group_name_H-M   'P 1'
#
loop_
_entity.id
_entity.type
_entity.pdbx_description
1 polymer ?
#
loop_
_entity_poly.entity_id
_entity_poly.type
_entity_poly.pdbx_seq_one_letter_code
_entity_poly.pdbx_strand_id
1 'polypeptide(L)'
;MNKLLNITSSILFVMILIFGFNCKEQTKEKKKPDIVPIIQKFSPRHIEYFHDVDRQVYIGTEIPGLFSKMKEKSDTVCDMVWAKRKFNNEILHDFISPNNFSREPFNNWGHPLPKLIAGCWNFFKLNDTRPDLDFHMVNHFLPDQKKECFSVGFLQPYWMHTILKCEKLTSIDIDWRIHDAHYQLLQLFQRKEMGSKDQISEKVKSLSLGWKARFDGKPLEKVEKVDFNSICYAKFHDRCYQFLSDFQKLYSELLEVDLQTSALHDGDYQFLPDTVPVLFFSNAIEALYTTRSQFDEILKRVADGLGKNRKAIFIHHAAGQAQFGIYELKTSETGEYEIQTLCKDKYDSSPVGETHVYTTHFEKITKTKTPSSCSNQDFLKSFR
;
A
#
# COMPACT_ATOMS: atom_id res chain seq x y z
N MET A 1 9.96 -73.91 -43.85
CA MET A 1 9.15 -74.18 -42.65
C MET A 1 10.09 -74.55 -41.52
N ASN A 2 10.45 -73.61 -40.65
CA ASN A 2 11.23 -73.88 -39.45
C ASN A 2 10.94 -72.82 -38.38
N LYS A 3 10.90 -73.32 -37.13
CA LYS A 3 10.66 -72.66 -35.84
C LYS A 3 11.62 -71.50 -35.54
N LEU A 4 11.15 -70.53 -34.73
CA LEU A 4 11.88 -69.87 -33.63
C LEU A 4 10.86 -69.00 -32.85
N LEU A 5 10.27 -69.50 -31.77
CA LEU A 5 10.60 -69.24 -30.35
C LEU A 5 10.84 -67.76 -29.95
N ASN A 6 10.01 -67.33 -29.00
CA ASN A 6 10.36 -66.75 -27.70
C ASN A 6 10.15 -65.24 -27.42
N ILE A 7 9.55 -65.01 -26.22
CA ILE A 7 9.69 -63.84 -25.32
C ILE A 7 8.93 -62.60 -25.82
N THR A 8 7.80 -62.18 -25.25
CA THR A 8 7.73 -61.38 -24.00
C THR A 8 6.28 -61.35 -23.45
N SER A 9 6.04 -61.94 -22.28
CA SER A 9 4.79 -61.72 -21.51
C SER A 9 5.07 -61.39 -20.03
N SER A 10 6.16 -60.65 -19.77
CA SER A 10 6.55 -60.27 -18.41
C SER A 10 7.09 -58.83 -18.28
N ILE A 11 6.90 -57.98 -19.29
CA ILE A 11 7.35 -56.56 -19.23
C ILE A 11 6.22 -55.60 -18.79
N LEU A 12 4.96 -56.05 -18.74
CA LEU A 12 3.84 -55.16 -18.46
C LEU A 12 3.56 -54.92 -16.96
N PHE A 13 4.25 -55.59 -16.05
CA PHE A 13 3.98 -55.49 -14.60
C PHE A 13 5.10 -54.89 -13.75
N VAL A 14 6.23 -54.48 -14.35
CA VAL A 14 7.34 -53.82 -13.63
C VAL A 14 7.48 -52.33 -14.02
N MET A 15 6.79 -51.85 -15.06
CA MET A 15 6.78 -50.43 -15.45
C MET A 15 5.76 -49.57 -14.70
N ILE A 16 4.84 -50.17 -13.92
CA ILE A 16 3.86 -49.42 -13.10
C ILE A 16 4.41 -49.12 -11.69
N LEU A 17 5.51 -49.74 -11.27
CA LEU A 17 6.11 -49.54 -9.94
C LEU A 17 7.36 -48.63 -9.91
N ILE A 18 7.77 -48.05 -11.04
CA ILE A 18 8.84 -47.03 -11.11
C ILE A 18 8.28 -45.61 -11.35
N PHE A 19 6.96 -45.47 -11.55
CA PHE A 19 6.27 -44.16 -11.58
C PHE A 19 5.66 -43.76 -10.21
N GLY A 20 5.90 -44.54 -9.17
CA GLY A 20 5.70 -44.11 -7.78
C GLY A 20 7.04 -43.64 -7.22
N PHE A 21 7.09 -42.43 -6.66
CA PHE A 21 8.24 -41.77 -6.01
C PHE A 21 9.26 -41.07 -6.92
N ASN A 22 8.88 -39.92 -7.48
CA ASN A 22 9.56 -38.64 -7.19
C ASN A 22 8.91 -37.48 -7.96
N CYS A 23 7.64 -37.17 -7.65
CA CYS A 23 7.24 -35.76 -7.66
C CYS A 23 7.78 -35.14 -6.37
N LYS A 24 9.10 -34.96 -6.30
CA LYS A 24 9.62 -33.81 -5.57
C LYS A 24 9.10 -32.62 -6.36
N GLU A 25 8.08 -31.95 -5.85
CA GLU A 25 7.88 -30.54 -6.13
C GLU A 25 9.23 -29.88 -5.91
N GLN A 26 9.96 -29.66 -7.01
CA GLN A 26 10.95 -28.62 -7.03
C GLN A 26 10.11 -27.36 -6.81
N THR A 27 10.12 -26.88 -5.57
CA THR A 27 9.84 -25.50 -5.24
C THR A 27 10.67 -24.66 -6.20
N LYS A 28 10.05 -24.24 -7.31
CA LYS A 28 10.64 -23.26 -8.22
C LYS A 28 10.76 -22.00 -7.40
N GLU A 29 11.93 -21.77 -6.81
CA GLU A 29 12.27 -20.45 -6.31
C GLU A 29 12.00 -19.46 -7.44
N LYS A 30 11.08 -18.52 -7.19
CA LYS A 30 10.77 -17.47 -8.16
C LYS A 30 12.05 -16.71 -8.43
N LYS A 31 12.54 -16.79 -9.68
CA LYS A 31 13.72 -16.04 -10.12
C LYS A 31 13.41 -14.55 -9.99
N LYS A 32 14.22 -13.81 -9.21
CA LYS A 32 14.08 -12.36 -9.08
C LYS A 32 14.29 -11.69 -10.45
N PRO A 33 13.51 -10.66 -10.77
CA PRO A 33 13.62 -9.99 -12.06
C PRO A 33 14.87 -9.10 -12.11
N ASP A 34 15.46 -8.93 -13.30
CA ASP A 34 16.59 -8.00 -13.50
C ASP A 34 16.16 -6.54 -13.28
N ILE A 35 14.88 -6.25 -13.52
CA ILE A 35 14.21 -4.97 -13.28
C ILE A 35 12.91 -5.27 -12.53
N VAL A 36 12.74 -4.66 -11.35
CA VAL A 36 11.51 -4.79 -10.57
C VAL A 36 10.34 -4.18 -11.36
N PRO A 37 9.32 -4.97 -11.75
CA PRO A 37 8.14 -4.47 -12.42
C PRO A 37 7.36 -3.50 -11.52
N ILE A 38 6.89 -2.40 -12.10
CA ILE A 38 5.95 -1.48 -11.47
C ILE A 38 4.63 -1.56 -12.23
N ILE A 39 3.55 -1.83 -11.52
CA ILE A 39 2.22 -2.07 -12.08
C ILE A 39 1.27 -1.03 -11.50
N GLN A 40 0.61 -0.24 -12.35
CA GLN A 40 -0.45 0.65 -11.92
C GLN A 40 -1.80 -0.06 -12.09
N LYS A 41 -2.57 -0.12 -11.01
CA LYS A 41 -3.91 -0.71 -10.97
C LYS A 41 -4.96 0.33 -10.61
N PHE A 42 -6.15 0.23 -11.19
CA PHE A 42 -7.32 1.04 -10.83
C PHE A 42 -8.46 0.12 -10.42
N SER A 43 -9.12 0.41 -9.30
CA SER A 43 -10.34 -0.33 -8.96
C SER A 43 -11.44 -0.05 -9.99
N PRO A 44 -12.40 -0.98 -10.20
CA PRO A 44 -13.52 -0.76 -11.12
C PRO A 44 -14.21 0.58 -10.88
N ARG A 45 -14.42 0.93 -9.61
CA ARG A 45 -15.02 2.20 -9.19
C ARG A 45 -14.17 3.42 -9.53
N HIS A 46 -12.85 3.32 -9.48
CA HIS A 46 -11.97 4.44 -9.84
C HIS A 46 -11.95 4.72 -11.33
N ILE A 47 -12.05 3.69 -12.16
CA ILE A 47 -12.18 3.85 -13.61
C ILE A 47 -13.41 4.68 -13.93
N GLU A 48 -14.53 4.44 -13.25
CA GLU A 48 -15.76 5.21 -13.45
C GLU A 48 -15.58 6.72 -13.17
N TYR A 49 -14.60 7.13 -12.37
CA TYR A 49 -14.38 8.57 -12.13
C TYR A 49 -13.66 9.28 -13.26
N PHE A 50 -12.83 8.61 -14.06
CA PHE A 50 -11.93 9.27 -15.01
C PHE A 50 -12.23 8.92 -16.46
N HIS A 51 -12.17 9.91 -17.36
CA HIS A 51 -12.35 9.67 -18.79
C HIS A 51 -11.10 9.09 -19.48
N ASP A 52 -9.90 9.39 -18.97
CA ASP A 52 -8.63 8.95 -19.56
C ASP A 52 -8.13 7.60 -19.01
N VAL A 53 -8.87 6.99 -18.08
CA VAL A 53 -8.58 5.67 -17.53
C VAL A 53 -9.58 4.69 -18.10
N ASP A 54 -9.12 3.79 -18.96
CA ASP A 54 -9.94 2.82 -19.71
C ASP A 54 -9.66 1.36 -19.30
N ARG A 55 -8.64 1.12 -18.49
CA ARG A 55 -8.20 -0.22 -18.06
C ARG A 55 -7.95 -0.27 -16.56
N GLN A 56 -8.11 -1.46 -15.99
CA GLN A 56 -7.76 -1.73 -14.59
C GLN A 56 -6.26 -1.85 -14.35
N VAL A 57 -5.45 -2.12 -15.40
CA VAL A 57 -4.02 -2.41 -15.26
C VAL A 57 -3.23 -1.71 -16.36
N TYR A 58 -2.16 -1.03 -15.97
CA TYR A 58 -1.15 -0.42 -16.85
C TYR A 58 0.23 -0.87 -16.40
N ILE A 59 1.12 -1.18 -17.35
CA ILE A 59 2.45 -1.73 -17.04
C ILE A 59 3.56 -0.98 -17.78
N GLY A 60 4.75 -0.98 -17.19
CA GLY A 60 5.99 -0.57 -17.85
C GLY A 60 5.92 0.84 -18.48
N THR A 61 6.05 0.91 -19.80
CA THR A 61 6.15 2.16 -20.57
C THR A 61 4.82 2.90 -20.74
N GLU A 62 3.69 2.29 -20.37
CA GLU A 62 2.37 2.92 -20.48
C GLU A 62 2.12 3.94 -19.35
N ILE A 63 2.69 3.69 -18.17
CA ILE A 63 2.41 4.44 -16.94
C ILE A 63 2.78 5.94 -17.06
N PRO A 64 3.96 6.33 -17.60
CA PRO A 64 4.29 7.75 -17.77
C PRO A 64 3.30 8.50 -18.65
N GLY A 65 2.86 7.87 -19.74
CA GLY A 65 1.90 8.46 -20.67
C GLY A 65 0.53 8.67 -20.03
N LEU A 66 0.09 7.72 -19.20
CA LEU A 66 -1.15 7.84 -18.43
C LEU A 66 -1.08 9.01 -17.45
N PHE A 67 -0.07 9.04 -16.58
CA PHE A 67 0.03 10.08 -15.55
C PHE A 67 0.25 11.48 -16.15
N SER A 68 0.97 11.59 -17.27
CA SER A 68 1.10 12.88 -17.97
C SER A 68 -0.25 13.44 -18.41
N LYS A 69 -1.12 12.61 -19.00
CA LYS A 69 -2.47 13.02 -19.43
C LYS A 69 -3.34 13.42 -18.24
N MET A 70 -3.38 12.57 -17.21
CA MET A 70 -4.15 12.85 -15.99
C MET A 70 -3.70 14.15 -15.32
N LYS A 71 -2.39 14.41 -15.27
CA LYS A 71 -1.80 15.61 -14.69
C LYS A 71 -2.17 16.88 -15.43
N GLU A 72 -2.12 16.88 -16.76
CA GLU A 72 -2.48 18.05 -17.58
C GLU A 72 -3.92 18.50 -17.31
N LYS A 73 -4.86 17.55 -17.34
CA LYS A 73 -6.27 17.84 -17.07
C LYS A 73 -6.51 18.20 -15.60
N SER A 74 -5.94 17.43 -14.68
CA SER A 74 -6.07 17.64 -13.24
C SER A 74 -5.53 19.00 -12.79
N ASP A 75 -4.37 19.44 -13.28
CA ASP A 75 -3.81 20.75 -12.92
C ASP A 75 -4.80 21.88 -13.21
N THR A 76 -5.46 21.82 -14.37
CA THR A 76 -6.50 22.78 -14.74
C THR A 76 -7.73 22.70 -13.82
N VAL A 77 -8.17 21.49 -13.48
CA VAL A 77 -9.27 21.29 -12.53
C VAL A 77 -8.93 21.82 -11.15
N CYS A 78 -7.73 21.57 -10.65
CA CYS A 78 -7.29 22.03 -9.34
C CYS A 78 -7.18 23.57 -9.26
N ASP A 79 -6.80 24.25 -10.35
CA ASP A 79 -6.88 25.72 -10.40
C ASP A 79 -8.31 26.23 -10.24
N MET A 80 -9.32 25.50 -10.74
CA MET A 80 -10.73 25.83 -10.51
C MET A 80 -11.16 25.54 -9.06
N VAL A 81 -10.76 24.39 -8.50
CA VAL A 81 -11.05 24.00 -7.11
C VAL A 81 -10.57 25.06 -6.12
N TRP A 82 -9.39 25.62 -6.37
CA TRP A 82 -8.73 26.57 -5.47
C TRP A 82 -8.90 28.02 -5.91
N ALA A 83 -9.90 28.31 -6.75
CA ALA A 83 -10.31 29.64 -7.18
C ALA A 83 -9.19 30.48 -7.85
N LYS A 84 -8.15 29.83 -8.38
CA LYS A 84 -7.12 30.47 -9.22
C LYS A 84 -7.61 30.65 -10.66
N ARG A 85 -8.65 29.90 -11.05
CA ARG A 85 -9.34 29.99 -12.33
C ARG A 85 -10.85 29.98 -12.12
N LYS A 86 -11.60 30.65 -13.01
CA LYS A 86 -13.07 30.58 -13.00
C LYS A 86 -13.52 29.14 -13.27
N PHE A 87 -14.49 28.67 -12.50
CA PHE A 87 -15.12 27.36 -12.71
C PHE A 87 -15.71 27.24 -14.12
N ASN A 88 -15.45 26.10 -14.76
CA ASN A 88 -15.98 25.73 -16.06
C ASN A 88 -16.38 24.25 -16.02
N ASN A 89 -17.65 23.98 -16.31
CA ASN A 89 -18.22 22.64 -16.25
C ASN A 89 -17.65 21.71 -17.33
N GLU A 90 -17.43 22.20 -18.55
CA GLU A 90 -16.90 21.41 -19.66
C GLU A 90 -15.49 20.91 -19.35
N ILE A 91 -14.64 21.77 -18.79
CA ILE A 91 -13.27 21.39 -18.38
C ILE A 91 -13.29 20.33 -17.29
N LEU A 92 -14.21 20.44 -16.32
CA LEU A 92 -14.36 19.43 -15.28
C LEU A 92 -14.78 18.08 -15.88
N HIS A 93 -15.81 18.10 -16.74
CA HIS A 93 -16.35 16.90 -17.38
C HIS A 93 -15.40 16.26 -18.39
N ASP A 94 -14.40 16.96 -18.91
CA ASP A 94 -13.34 16.35 -19.73
C ASP A 94 -12.36 15.48 -18.92
N PHE A 95 -12.28 15.71 -17.61
CA PHE A 95 -11.38 14.94 -16.72
C PHE A 95 -12.13 13.89 -15.90
N ILE A 96 -13.18 14.33 -15.19
CA ILE A 96 -13.89 13.54 -14.19
C ILE A 96 -15.36 13.44 -14.56
N SER A 97 -15.99 12.29 -14.27
CA SER A 97 -17.44 12.09 -14.34
C SER A 97 -18.13 12.52 -13.03
N PRO A 98 -18.68 13.75 -12.90
CA PRO A 98 -19.17 14.27 -11.62
C PRO A 98 -20.45 13.55 -11.14
N ASN A 99 -21.20 12.94 -12.06
CA ASN A 99 -22.40 12.18 -11.75
C ASN A 99 -22.11 10.90 -10.93
N ASN A 100 -20.86 10.41 -10.96
CA ASN A 100 -20.46 9.24 -10.18
C ASN A 100 -20.19 9.57 -8.70
N PHE A 101 -20.28 10.85 -8.33
CA PHE A 101 -20.25 11.33 -6.95
C PHE A 101 -21.69 11.40 -6.41
N SER A 102 -22.31 10.23 -6.27
CA SER A 102 -23.75 10.07 -6.00
C SER A 102 -24.24 10.57 -4.62
N ARG A 103 -23.34 11.01 -3.74
CA ARG A 103 -23.71 11.48 -2.38
C ARG A 103 -23.39 12.95 -2.11
N GLU A 104 -22.66 13.61 -3.00
CA GLU A 104 -22.13 14.95 -2.75
C GLU A 104 -22.03 15.73 -4.05
N PRO A 105 -22.90 16.72 -4.28
CA PRO A 105 -22.85 17.50 -5.50
C PRO A 105 -21.52 18.27 -5.57
N PHE A 106 -20.76 17.99 -6.63
CA PHE A 106 -19.52 18.68 -7.03
C PHE A 106 -19.65 20.22 -7.06
N ASN A 107 -20.88 20.70 -7.10
CA ASN A 107 -21.30 22.10 -7.15
C ASN A 107 -20.72 22.91 -5.99
N ASN A 108 -20.45 22.27 -4.84
CA ASN A 108 -19.69 22.87 -3.75
C ASN A 108 -18.50 21.95 -3.43
N TRP A 109 -17.29 22.38 -3.80
CA TRP A 109 -16.01 21.77 -3.41
C TRP A 109 -15.76 21.79 -1.89
N GLY A 110 -16.78 21.67 -1.05
CA GLY A 110 -16.66 21.58 0.40
C GLY A 110 -16.16 20.22 0.87
N HIS A 111 -16.46 19.15 0.12
CA HIS A 111 -16.09 17.80 0.54
C HIS A 111 -14.66 17.38 0.09
N PRO A 112 -13.88 16.70 0.96
CA PRO A 112 -12.58 16.09 0.66
C PRO A 112 -12.47 15.22 -0.60
N LEU A 113 -13.45 14.34 -0.78
CA LEU A 113 -13.31 13.15 -1.62
C LEU A 113 -13.17 13.51 -3.12
N PRO A 114 -14.04 14.38 -3.69
CA PRO A 114 -13.83 14.92 -5.03
C PRO A 114 -12.45 15.51 -5.27
N LYS A 115 -11.88 16.22 -4.28
CA LYS A 115 -10.56 16.85 -4.42
C LYS A 115 -9.44 15.83 -4.40
N LEU A 116 -9.54 14.80 -3.57
CA LEU A 116 -8.58 13.70 -3.50
C LEU A 116 -8.57 12.91 -4.82
N ILE A 117 -9.74 12.50 -5.31
CA ILE A 117 -9.86 11.78 -6.58
C ILE A 117 -9.34 12.65 -7.74
N ALA A 118 -9.64 13.95 -7.72
CA ALA A 118 -9.11 14.87 -8.73
C ALA A 118 -7.59 15.11 -8.63
N GLY A 119 -6.90 14.65 -7.59
CA GLY A 119 -5.48 14.93 -7.37
C GLY A 119 -5.21 16.38 -6.94
N CYS A 120 -6.19 17.03 -6.33
CA CYS A 120 -6.11 18.44 -5.92
C CYS A 120 -5.83 18.62 -4.44
N TRP A 121 -5.76 17.55 -3.64
CA TRP A 121 -5.56 17.65 -2.19
C TRP A 121 -4.73 16.48 -1.63
N ASN A 122 -3.41 16.52 -1.84
CA ASN A 122 -2.59 15.32 -1.73
C ASN A 122 -1.64 15.37 -0.52
N PHE A 123 -1.42 14.22 0.14
CA PHE A 123 -0.65 14.10 1.38
C PHE A 123 0.69 13.39 1.18
N PHE A 124 1.69 14.10 0.64
CA PHE A 124 3.03 13.53 0.40
C PHE A 124 3.91 13.41 1.65
N LYS A 125 3.63 14.20 2.69
CA LYS A 125 4.52 14.28 3.85
C LYS A 125 4.20 13.18 4.85
N LEU A 126 5.21 12.41 5.26
CA LEU A 126 5.10 11.42 6.32
C LEU A 126 4.55 12.04 7.60
N ASN A 127 3.33 11.64 7.98
CA ASN A 127 2.62 12.09 9.18
C ASN A 127 2.72 11.10 10.34
N ASP A 128 3.04 9.84 10.05
CA ASP A 128 3.27 8.79 11.03
C ASP A 128 4.56 9.04 11.79
N THR A 129 4.48 9.11 13.12
CA THR A 129 5.66 9.29 13.95
C THR A 129 6.15 7.92 14.37
N ARG A 130 7.41 7.59 14.06
CA ARG A 130 8.02 6.30 14.42
C ARG A 130 7.36 5.03 13.81
N PRO A 131 6.87 5.00 12.54
CA PRO A 131 6.28 3.78 11.97
C PRO A 131 7.28 2.62 11.88
N ASP A 132 8.59 2.90 12.00
CA ASP A 132 9.63 1.88 12.19
C ASP A 132 9.35 0.93 13.36
N LEU A 133 8.78 1.42 14.47
CA LEU A 133 8.50 0.61 15.65
C LEU A 133 7.44 -0.46 15.36
N ASP A 134 6.42 -0.09 14.59
CA ASP A 134 5.36 -0.96 14.14
C ASP A 134 5.92 -2.13 13.33
N PHE A 135 6.78 -1.83 12.36
CA PHE A 135 7.39 -2.82 11.48
C PHE A 135 8.38 -3.71 12.23
N HIS A 136 9.18 -3.16 13.16
CA HIS A 136 10.05 -3.98 14.01
C HIS A 136 9.24 -4.95 14.87
N MET A 137 8.10 -4.53 15.41
CA MET A 137 7.22 -5.41 16.17
C MET A 137 6.62 -6.52 15.30
N VAL A 138 6.17 -6.22 14.08
CA VAL A 138 5.71 -7.28 13.16
C VAL A 138 6.83 -8.24 12.79
N ASN A 139 8.06 -7.74 12.56
CA ASN A 139 9.20 -8.61 12.31
C ASN A 139 9.54 -9.50 13.52
N HIS A 140 9.33 -9.01 14.75
CA HIS A 140 9.49 -9.82 15.96
C HIS A 140 8.45 -10.95 16.04
N PHE A 141 7.21 -10.69 15.66
CA PHE A 141 6.17 -11.73 15.63
C PHE A 141 6.36 -12.74 14.48
N LEU A 142 6.96 -12.32 13.36
CA LEU A 142 7.09 -13.13 12.15
C LEU A 142 8.52 -13.09 11.57
N PRO A 143 9.58 -13.47 12.31
CA PRO A 143 10.96 -13.24 11.90
C PRO A 143 11.35 -14.00 10.63
N ASP A 144 10.90 -15.26 10.50
CA ASP A 144 11.32 -16.17 9.44
C ASP A 144 10.28 -16.32 8.31
N GLN A 145 9.18 -15.56 8.37
CA GLN A 145 8.13 -15.64 7.36
C GLN A 145 8.38 -14.67 6.21
N LYS A 146 8.13 -15.16 4.99
CA LYS A 146 8.04 -14.30 3.79
C LYS A 146 6.80 -13.42 3.91
N LYS A 147 6.95 -12.15 3.55
CA LYS A 147 5.91 -11.14 3.73
C LYS A 147 5.59 -10.46 2.42
N GLU A 148 4.34 -10.08 2.24
CA GLU A 148 3.93 -9.10 1.24
C GLU A 148 3.34 -7.91 1.95
N CYS A 149 3.63 -6.72 1.46
CA CYS A 149 3.42 -5.51 2.22
C CYS A 149 2.46 -4.60 1.49
N PHE A 150 1.37 -4.27 2.15
CA PHE A 150 0.35 -3.34 1.70
C PHE A 150 0.42 -2.10 2.58
N SER A 151 0.47 -0.92 1.98
CA SER A 151 0.63 0.31 2.74
C SER A 151 -0.10 1.47 2.06
N VAL A 152 -0.64 2.36 2.89
CA VAL A 152 -1.11 3.69 2.47
C VAL A 152 -0.01 4.73 2.72
N GLY A 153 -0.09 5.84 1.99
CA GLY A 153 0.82 6.97 2.18
C GLY A 153 2.15 6.85 1.42
N PHE A 154 2.88 7.96 1.39
CA PHE A 154 3.97 8.13 0.43
C PHE A 154 5.31 7.51 0.84
N LEU A 155 5.73 7.58 2.11
CA LEU A 155 7.05 7.09 2.54
C LEU A 155 7.02 5.75 3.29
N GLN A 156 5.87 5.43 3.86
CA GLN A 156 5.64 4.24 4.68
C GLN A 156 5.95 2.92 3.94
N PRO A 157 5.60 2.74 2.65
CA PRO A 157 5.92 1.51 1.92
C PRO A 157 7.44 1.20 1.89
N TYR A 158 8.29 2.22 1.78
CA TYR A 158 9.74 2.03 1.70
C TYR A 158 10.36 1.66 3.05
N TRP A 159 9.83 2.23 4.14
CA TRP A 159 10.24 1.89 5.51
C TRP A 159 9.82 0.45 5.83
N MET A 160 8.59 0.10 5.43
CA MET A 160 8.03 -1.22 5.60
C MET A 160 8.90 -2.28 4.91
N HIS A 161 9.27 -2.09 3.65
CA HIS A 161 10.15 -3.04 2.95
C HIS A 161 11.54 -3.13 3.57
N THR A 162 12.12 -2.01 4.02
CA THR A 162 13.45 -2.01 4.63
C THR A 162 13.53 -2.89 5.89
N ILE A 163 12.45 -2.93 6.69
CA ILE A 163 12.41 -3.70 7.93
C ILE A 163 11.86 -5.11 7.72
N LEU A 164 10.76 -5.23 6.95
CA LEU A 164 10.04 -6.48 6.79
C LEU A 164 10.56 -7.36 5.64
N LYS A 165 11.43 -6.82 4.77
CA LYS A 165 12.00 -7.51 3.59
C LYS A 165 10.91 -8.17 2.74
N CYS A 166 9.95 -7.36 2.34
CA CYS A 166 8.77 -7.82 1.61
C CYS A 166 9.15 -8.42 0.25
N GLU A 167 8.50 -9.51 -0.16
CA GLU A 167 8.60 -10.09 -1.51
C GLU A 167 7.92 -9.18 -2.55
N LYS A 168 6.81 -8.55 -2.15
CA LYS A 168 6.02 -7.61 -2.95
C LYS A 168 5.64 -6.39 -2.11
N LEU A 169 5.60 -5.23 -2.75
CA LEU A 169 5.10 -3.99 -2.16
C LEU A 169 3.87 -3.51 -2.92
N THR A 170 2.80 -3.20 -2.19
CA THR A 170 1.56 -2.65 -2.74
C THR A 170 1.27 -1.32 -2.04
N SER A 171 1.31 -0.22 -2.77
CA SER A 171 0.77 1.06 -2.31
C SER A 171 -0.71 1.13 -2.67
N ILE A 172 -1.58 1.38 -1.69
CA ILE A 172 -3.00 1.63 -1.90
C ILE A 172 -3.28 3.09 -1.55
N ASP A 173 -3.85 3.84 -2.48
CA ASP A 173 -4.32 5.20 -2.23
C ASP A 173 -5.50 5.55 -3.15
N ILE A 174 -6.39 6.40 -2.68
CA ILE A 174 -7.49 6.92 -3.50
C ILE A 174 -7.01 8.01 -4.45
N ASP A 175 -5.90 8.67 -4.09
CA ASP A 175 -5.28 9.75 -4.82
C ASP A 175 -4.22 9.21 -5.80
N TRP A 176 -4.55 9.26 -7.08
CA TRP A 176 -3.65 8.83 -8.14
C TRP A 176 -2.35 9.65 -8.21
N ARG A 177 -2.30 10.89 -7.69
CA ARG A 177 -1.06 11.68 -7.65
C ARG A 177 -0.05 11.18 -6.64
N ILE A 178 -0.50 10.54 -5.56
CA ILE A 178 0.40 9.79 -4.67
C ILE A 178 1.05 8.65 -5.46
N HIS A 179 0.30 7.95 -6.32
CA HIS A 179 0.86 6.90 -7.18
C HIS A 179 1.80 7.42 -8.27
N ASP A 180 1.50 8.56 -8.91
CA ASP A 180 2.45 9.21 -9.82
C ASP A 180 3.76 9.55 -9.09
N ALA A 181 3.68 10.10 -7.87
CA ALA A 181 4.85 10.37 -7.06
C ALA A 181 5.62 9.08 -6.68
N HIS A 182 4.91 7.99 -6.34
CA HIS A 182 5.55 6.70 -6.09
C HIS A 182 6.29 6.20 -7.33
N TYR A 183 5.64 6.27 -8.49
CA TYR A 183 6.23 5.87 -9.76
C TYR A 183 7.52 6.67 -10.03
N GLN A 184 7.49 7.99 -9.89
CA GLN A 184 8.67 8.84 -10.06
C GLN A 184 9.82 8.47 -9.09
N LEU A 185 9.51 8.16 -7.82
CA LEU A 185 10.51 7.76 -6.84
C LEU A 185 11.07 6.35 -7.11
N LEU A 186 10.22 5.39 -7.47
CA LEU A 186 10.61 4.04 -7.86
C LEU A 186 11.53 4.06 -9.09
N GLN A 187 11.27 4.95 -10.05
CA GLN A 187 12.15 5.17 -11.19
C GLN A 187 13.55 5.66 -10.78
N LEU A 188 13.67 6.48 -9.72
CA LEU A 188 14.97 6.88 -9.16
C LEU A 188 15.69 5.70 -8.51
N PHE A 189 14.97 4.84 -7.79
CA PHE A 189 15.54 3.61 -7.21
C PHE A 189 16.02 2.62 -8.28
N GLN A 190 15.25 2.44 -9.34
CA GLN A 190 15.60 1.60 -10.48
C GLN A 190 16.87 2.09 -11.18
N ARG A 191 17.09 3.41 -11.26
CA ARG A 191 18.32 4.03 -11.78
C ARG A 191 19.48 4.07 -10.78
N LYS A 192 19.30 3.56 -9.56
CA LYS A 192 20.30 3.58 -8.48
C LYS A 192 20.71 4.99 -8.04
N GLU A 193 19.77 5.93 -8.07
CA GLU A 193 20.02 7.35 -7.79
C GLU A 193 19.68 7.78 -6.35
N MET A 194 19.39 6.83 -5.46
CA MET A 194 18.95 7.10 -4.08
C MET A 194 19.88 6.48 -3.01
N GLY A 195 21.15 6.24 -3.36
CA GLY A 195 22.09 5.48 -2.51
C GLY A 195 22.66 6.24 -1.31
N SER A 196 22.68 7.57 -1.34
CA SER A 196 23.25 8.41 -0.27
C SER A 196 22.37 9.61 0.07
N LYS A 197 22.59 10.23 1.24
CA LYS A 197 21.88 11.44 1.67
C LYS A 197 21.94 12.57 0.63
N ASP A 198 23.11 12.82 0.06
CA ASP A 198 23.29 13.88 -0.95
C ASP A 198 22.53 13.59 -2.24
N GLN A 199 22.61 12.34 -2.71
CA GLN A 199 21.84 11.90 -3.88
C GLN A 199 20.34 12.04 -3.64
N ILE A 200 19.83 11.55 -2.51
CA ILE A 200 18.41 11.66 -2.15
C ILE A 200 17.98 13.14 -2.08
N SER A 201 18.77 13.99 -1.42
CA SER A 201 18.47 15.40 -1.27
C SER A 201 18.35 16.11 -2.62
N GLU A 202 19.22 15.78 -3.58
CA GLU A 202 19.18 16.36 -4.91
C GLU A 202 18.06 15.78 -5.77
N LYS A 203 17.89 14.45 -5.77
CA LYS A 203 16.95 13.77 -6.66
C LYS A 203 15.49 13.97 -6.27
N VAL A 204 15.18 14.14 -4.99
CA VAL A 204 13.82 14.48 -4.54
C VAL A 204 13.34 15.80 -5.14
N LYS A 205 14.24 16.74 -5.46
CA LYS A 205 13.86 18.01 -6.12
C LYS A 205 13.34 17.83 -7.54
N SER A 206 13.65 16.70 -8.18
CA SER A 206 13.16 16.36 -9.53
C SER A 206 11.73 15.83 -9.54
N LEU A 207 11.16 15.50 -8.38
CA LEU A 207 9.79 15.04 -8.29
C LEU A 207 8.83 16.17 -8.68
N SER A 208 7.73 15.79 -9.33
CA SER A 208 6.65 16.69 -9.68
C SER A 208 5.39 16.32 -8.88
N LEU A 209 5.28 16.84 -7.65
CA LEU A 209 4.20 16.49 -6.73
C LEU A 209 2.87 17.22 -7.00
N GLY A 210 2.87 18.34 -7.72
CA GLY A 210 1.63 19.07 -8.01
C GLY A 210 1.02 19.68 -6.75
N TRP A 211 -0.27 19.48 -6.50
CA TRP A 211 -0.99 20.13 -5.40
C TRP A 211 -0.78 19.42 -4.07
N LYS A 212 -0.58 20.15 -2.97
CA LYS A 212 -0.34 19.56 -1.66
C LYS A 212 -1.35 20.04 -0.65
N ALA A 213 -1.82 19.14 0.21
CA ALA A 213 -2.66 19.46 1.36
C ALA A 213 -1.97 20.42 2.34
N ARG A 214 -2.68 21.48 2.71
CA ARG A 214 -2.33 22.39 3.81
C ARG A 214 -3.19 22.07 5.01
N PHE A 215 -2.57 22.07 6.20
CA PHE A 215 -3.25 21.85 7.47
C PHE A 215 -3.66 23.17 8.17
N ASP A 216 -3.37 24.33 7.56
CA ASP A 216 -3.56 25.66 8.14
C ASP A 216 -4.83 26.39 7.66
N GLY A 217 -5.72 25.70 6.93
CA GLY A 217 -7.00 26.25 6.45
C GLY A 217 -6.89 27.29 5.33
N LYS A 218 -5.68 27.56 4.80
CA LYS A 218 -5.47 28.49 3.67
C LYS A 218 -5.66 27.80 2.32
N PRO A 219 -5.89 28.55 1.22
CA PRO A 219 -5.96 27.98 -0.13
C PRO A 219 -4.73 27.14 -0.46
N LEU A 220 -4.92 26.01 -1.16
CA LEU A 220 -3.80 25.14 -1.50
C LEU A 220 -2.85 25.78 -2.51
N GLU A 221 -1.59 25.38 -2.37
CA GLU A 221 -0.51 25.79 -3.25
C GLU A 221 -0.09 24.61 -4.14
N LYS A 222 0.20 24.93 -5.40
CA LYS A 222 0.89 24.02 -6.29
C LYS A 222 2.35 24.00 -5.86
N VAL A 223 2.89 22.80 -5.64
CA VAL A 223 4.30 22.60 -5.29
C VAL A 223 5.12 22.81 -6.56
N GLU A 224 5.58 24.05 -6.76
CA GLU A 224 6.44 24.43 -7.88
C GLU A 224 7.90 24.02 -7.68
N LYS A 225 8.32 23.93 -6.41
CA LYS A 225 9.68 23.53 -6.01
C LYS A 225 9.59 22.47 -4.92
N VAL A 226 9.95 21.25 -5.26
CA VAL A 226 10.01 20.14 -4.30
C VAL A 226 11.34 20.20 -3.57
N ASP A 227 11.29 19.95 -2.27
CA ASP A 227 12.44 19.74 -1.40
C ASP A 227 12.20 18.55 -0.47
N PHE A 228 13.17 18.20 0.37
CA PHE A 228 12.99 17.07 1.29
C PHE A 228 11.91 17.34 2.35
N ASN A 229 11.64 18.61 2.70
CA ASN A 229 10.52 19.00 3.56
C ASN A 229 9.15 18.80 2.90
N SER A 230 9.11 18.52 1.60
CA SER A 230 7.87 18.24 0.91
C SER A 230 7.34 16.86 1.30
N ILE A 231 8.23 15.91 1.59
CA ILE A 231 7.95 14.49 1.79
C ILE A 231 8.25 13.99 3.22
N CYS A 232 9.13 14.67 3.97
CA CYS A 232 9.49 14.30 5.34
C CYS A 232 9.64 15.53 6.24
N TYR A 233 9.14 15.48 7.49
CA TYR A 233 9.35 16.57 8.45
C TYR A 233 10.84 16.71 8.82
N ALA A 234 11.33 17.95 8.97
CA ALA A 234 12.72 18.26 9.34
C ALA A 234 13.24 17.42 10.52
N LYS A 235 12.44 17.27 11.58
CA LYS A 235 12.80 16.47 12.76
C LYS A 235 13.05 14.97 12.49
N PHE A 236 12.62 14.45 11.34
CA PHE A 236 12.76 13.05 10.95
C PHE A 236 13.68 12.86 9.73
N HIS A 237 14.36 13.92 9.27
CA HIS A 237 15.14 13.87 8.03
C HIS A 237 16.20 12.77 8.02
N ASP A 238 17.04 12.67 9.04
CA ASP A 238 18.11 11.67 9.07
C ASP A 238 17.57 10.25 8.95
N ARG A 239 16.43 9.99 9.58
CA ARG A 239 15.76 8.69 9.49
C ARG A 239 15.14 8.44 8.12
N CYS A 240 14.47 9.43 7.55
CA CYS A 240 13.94 9.33 6.19
C CYS A 240 15.07 9.08 5.17
N TYR A 241 16.21 9.76 5.29
CA TYR A 241 17.39 9.53 4.45
C TYR A 241 17.93 8.11 4.62
N GLN A 242 18.06 7.63 5.87
CA GLN A 242 18.54 6.29 6.15
C GLN A 242 17.64 5.23 5.51
N PHE A 243 16.32 5.30 5.71
CA PHE A 243 15.38 4.33 5.13
C PHE A 243 15.33 4.37 3.61
N LEU A 244 15.41 5.55 2.98
CA LEU A 244 15.47 5.62 1.52
C LEU A 244 16.78 5.05 0.97
N SER A 245 17.92 5.31 1.63
CA SER A 245 19.22 4.72 1.27
C SER A 245 19.24 3.21 1.47
N ASP A 246 18.63 2.69 2.53
CA ASP A 246 18.54 1.25 2.77
C ASP A 246 17.56 0.57 1.81
N PHE A 247 16.43 1.21 1.51
CA PHE A 247 15.51 0.75 0.47
C PHE A 247 16.22 0.65 -0.88
N GLN A 248 17.09 1.60 -1.25
CA GLN A 248 17.88 1.51 -2.48
C GLN A 248 18.74 0.23 -2.55
N LYS A 249 19.29 -0.22 -1.41
CA LYS A 249 20.11 -1.45 -1.33
C LYS A 249 19.25 -2.71 -1.49
N LEU A 250 18.03 -2.67 -0.96
CA LEU A 250 17.10 -3.80 -0.94
C LEU A 250 16.15 -3.82 -2.14
N TYR A 251 16.08 -2.75 -2.94
CA TYR A 251 15.09 -2.61 -4.01
C TYR A 251 15.06 -3.79 -4.97
N SER A 252 16.23 -4.30 -5.40
CA SER A 252 16.33 -5.46 -6.29
C SER A 252 15.88 -6.78 -5.66
N GLU A 253 15.58 -6.80 -4.36
CA GLU A 253 15.04 -7.97 -3.69
C GLU A 253 13.54 -8.15 -3.90
N LEU A 254 12.83 -7.10 -4.32
CA LEU A 254 11.40 -7.14 -4.64
C LEU A 254 11.13 -7.92 -5.92
N LEU A 255 10.04 -8.68 -5.92
CA LEU A 255 9.52 -9.33 -7.12
C LEU A 255 8.71 -8.37 -7.99
N GLU A 256 7.93 -7.48 -7.37
CA GLU A 256 7.13 -6.46 -8.05
C GLU A 256 6.65 -5.37 -7.09
N VAL A 257 6.19 -4.24 -7.66
CA VAL A 257 5.51 -3.16 -6.95
C VAL A 257 4.16 -2.87 -7.62
N ASP A 258 3.08 -2.95 -6.84
CA ASP A 258 1.73 -2.56 -7.25
C ASP A 258 1.40 -1.15 -6.71
N LEU A 259 0.88 -0.29 -7.58
CA LEU A 259 0.31 1.01 -7.23
C LEU A 259 -1.21 0.93 -7.48
N GLN A 260 -2.02 0.82 -6.44
CA GLN A 260 -3.46 0.56 -6.55
C GLN A 260 -4.28 1.81 -6.26
N THR A 261 -4.69 2.52 -7.31
CA THR A 261 -5.64 3.64 -7.21
C THR A 261 -7.02 3.10 -6.84
N SER A 262 -7.33 3.12 -5.55
CA SER A 262 -8.53 2.52 -4.97
C SER A 262 -8.82 3.07 -3.57
N ALA A 263 -10.10 3.06 -3.17
CA ALA A 263 -10.44 3.16 -1.76
C ALA A 263 -10.09 1.82 -1.08
N LEU A 264 -9.77 1.84 0.21
CA LEU A 264 -9.34 0.63 0.93
C LEU A 264 -10.30 -0.56 0.77
N HIS A 265 -11.61 -0.31 0.80
CA HIS A 265 -12.65 -1.34 0.67
C HIS A 265 -12.87 -1.84 -0.76
N ASP A 266 -12.29 -1.17 -1.75
CA ASP A 266 -12.32 -1.56 -3.17
C ASP A 266 -10.96 -2.11 -3.65
N GLY A 267 -9.99 -2.26 -2.73
CA GLY A 267 -8.62 -2.70 -3.04
C GLY A 267 -8.53 -4.13 -3.57
N ASP A 268 -7.48 -4.40 -4.35
CA ASP A 268 -7.15 -5.71 -4.90
C ASP A 268 -6.25 -6.49 -3.93
N TYR A 269 -6.87 -7.30 -3.07
CA TYR A 269 -6.21 -8.10 -2.03
C TYR A 269 -5.87 -9.52 -2.51
N GLN A 270 -5.09 -9.62 -3.57
CA GLN A 270 -4.54 -10.90 -4.05
C GLN A 270 -3.12 -11.07 -3.51
N PHE A 271 -2.84 -12.22 -2.89
CA PHE A 271 -1.58 -12.50 -2.21
C PHE A 271 -0.83 -13.64 -2.90
N LEU A 272 0.51 -13.58 -2.92
CA LEU A 272 1.30 -14.72 -3.40
C LEU A 272 1.15 -15.91 -2.43
N PRO A 273 1.40 -17.13 -2.93
CA PRO A 273 1.49 -18.32 -2.08
C PRO A 273 2.62 -18.20 -1.05
N ASP A 274 2.46 -18.86 0.09
CA ASP A 274 3.49 -19.01 1.14
C ASP A 274 4.03 -17.71 1.77
N THR A 275 3.33 -16.61 1.58
CA THR A 275 3.60 -15.34 2.24
C THR A 275 2.55 -15.03 3.31
N VAL A 276 2.90 -14.18 4.26
CA VAL A 276 1.95 -13.53 5.17
C VAL A 276 1.78 -12.07 4.75
N PRO A 277 0.58 -11.67 4.30
CA PRO A 277 0.29 -10.28 4.03
C PRO A 277 0.37 -9.44 5.30
N VAL A 278 1.07 -8.32 5.23
CA VAL A 278 1.12 -7.30 6.26
C VAL A 278 0.51 -6.03 5.67
N LEU A 279 -0.58 -5.55 6.27
CA LEU A 279 -1.36 -4.41 5.82
C LEU A 279 -1.19 -3.26 6.81
N PHE A 280 -0.46 -2.22 6.41
CA PHE A 280 -0.26 -0.99 7.18
C PHE A 280 -1.23 0.09 6.72
N PHE A 281 -2.28 0.33 7.51
CA PHE A 281 -3.33 1.30 7.22
C PHE A 281 -3.37 2.40 8.27
N SER A 282 -2.40 3.31 8.21
CA SER A 282 -2.33 4.45 9.12
C SER A 282 -3.53 5.38 8.95
N ASN A 283 -4.34 5.52 10.01
CA ASN A 283 -5.59 6.31 10.14
C ASN A 283 -6.68 6.08 9.11
N ALA A 284 -6.36 5.62 7.91
CA ALA A 284 -7.29 5.43 6.81
C ALA A 284 -8.40 4.42 7.17
N ILE A 285 -8.15 3.52 8.13
CA ILE A 285 -9.12 2.53 8.63
C ILE A 285 -9.94 3.01 9.85
N GLU A 286 -9.70 4.23 10.34
CA GLU A 286 -10.45 4.79 11.46
C GLU A 286 -11.89 5.10 11.09
N ALA A 287 -12.76 5.15 12.11
CA ALA A 287 -14.19 5.41 11.93
C ALA A 287 -14.50 6.77 11.28
N LEU A 288 -13.56 7.72 11.32
CA LEU A 288 -13.69 9.02 10.66
C LEU A 288 -13.66 8.90 9.13
N TYR A 289 -12.86 7.96 8.60
CA TYR A 289 -12.62 7.80 7.15
C TYR A 289 -13.25 6.54 6.57
N THR A 290 -13.40 5.51 7.39
CA THR A 290 -13.91 4.20 7.01
C THR A 290 -15.12 3.87 7.87
N THR A 291 -16.29 3.78 7.24
CA THR A 291 -17.52 3.34 7.91
C THR A 291 -17.41 1.88 8.33
N ARG A 292 -18.29 1.45 9.25
CA ARG A 292 -18.29 0.06 9.70
C ARG A 292 -18.48 -0.95 8.55
N SER A 293 -19.41 -0.67 7.63
CA SER A 293 -19.65 -1.53 6.47
C SER A 293 -18.44 -1.62 5.54
N GLN A 294 -17.71 -0.51 5.35
CA GLN A 294 -16.49 -0.51 4.55
C GLN A 294 -15.37 -1.29 5.23
N PHE A 295 -15.25 -1.18 6.56
CA PHE A 295 -14.30 -1.97 7.33
C PHE A 295 -14.58 -3.47 7.22
N ASP A 296 -15.85 -3.88 7.36
CA ASP A 296 -16.25 -5.29 7.20
C ASP A 296 -15.95 -5.80 5.77
N GLU A 297 -16.16 -4.97 4.75
CA GLU A 297 -15.80 -5.28 3.35
C GLU A 297 -14.29 -5.45 3.15
N ILE A 298 -13.46 -4.61 3.79
CA ILE A 298 -11.98 -4.77 3.77
C ILE A 298 -11.60 -6.14 4.35
N LEU A 299 -12.11 -6.48 5.53
CA LEU A 299 -11.78 -7.75 6.18
C LEU A 299 -12.24 -8.94 5.35
N LYS A 300 -13.44 -8.87 4.77
CA LYS A 300 -13.98 -9.92 3.90
C LYS A 300 -13.08 -10.11 2.67
N ARG A 301 -12.71 -9.05 1.97
CA ARG A 301 -11.85 -9.15 0.78
C ARG A 301 -10.46 -9.70 1.10
N VAL A 302 -9.89 -9.29 2.24
CA VAL A 302 -8.61 -9.84 2.70
C VAL A 302 -8.76 -11.33 3.05
N ALA A 303 -9.83 -11.74 3.73
CA ALA A 303 -10.08 -13.15 4.03
C ALA A 303 -10.29 -13.99 2.76
N ASP A 304 -11.09 -13.48 1.81
CA ASP A 304 -11.34 -14.12 0.52
C ASP A 304 -10.04 -14.28 -0.28
N GLY A 305 -9.20 -13.23 -0.30
CA GLY A 305 -7.90 -13.23 -0.97
C GLY A 305 -6.85 -14.14 -0.32
N LEU A 306 -6.90 -14.31 1.01
CA LEU A 306 -6.05 -15.25 1.72
C LEU A 306 -6.38 -16.69 1.35
N GLY A 307 -7.67 -17.02 1.19
CA GLY A 307 -8.14 -18.39 1.12
C GLY A 307 -8.11 -19.07 2.49
N LYS A 308 -8.11 -20.41 2.53
CA LYS A 308 -8.28 -21.21 3.76
C LYS A 308 -6.97 -21.36 4.55
N ASN A 309 -7.06 -21.47 5.87
CA ASN A 309 -5.95 -21.76 6.79
C ASN A 309 -4.74 -20.82 6.64
N ARG A 310 -4.99 -19.55 6.29
CA ARG A 310 -3.95 -18.54 6.14
C ARG A 310 -4.22 -17.38 7.08
N LYS A 311 -3.25 -16.48 7.16
CA LYS A 311 -3.31 -15.33 8.07
C LYS A 311 -2.77 -14.08 7.42
N ALA A 312 -3.27 -12.93 7.85
CA ALA A 312 -2.76 -11.61 7.53
C ALA A 312 -2.56 -10.80 8.82
N ILE A 313 -1.62 -9.87 8.79
CA ILE A 313 -1.37 -8.92 9.86
C ILE A 313 -1.88 -7.55 9.43
N PHE A 314 -2.71 -6.93 10.25
CA PHE A 314 -3.07 -5.53 10.13
C PHE A 314 -2.30 -4.71 11.16
N ILE A 315 -1.77 -3.58 10.71
CA ILE A 315 -1.17 -2.56 11.55
C ILE A 315 -2.05 -1.32 11.46
N HIS A 316 -2.57 -0.89 12.59
CA HIS A 316 -3.18 0.43 12.75
C HIS A 316 -2.17 1.36 13.43
N HIS A 317 -1.88 2.50 12.81
CA HIS A 317 -1.02 3.53 13.37
C HIS A 317 -1.83 4.80 13.62
N ALA A 318 -1.69 5.41 14.79
CA ALA A 318 -2.32 6.68 15.12
C ALA A 318 -1.49 7.86 14.61
N ALA A 319 -2.02 8.66 13.68
CA ALA A 319 -1.30 9.76 13.04
C ALA A 319 -0.71 10.74 14.05
N GLY A 320 0.50 11.22 13.73
CA GLY A 320 1.16 12.23 14.54
C GLY A 320 1.61 11.73 15.92
N GLN A 321 1.35 10.47 16.26
CA GLN A 321 1.79 9.81 17.48
C GLN A 321 2.65 8.59 17.13
N ALA A 322 3.26 7.98 18.15
CA ALA A 322 4.01 6.71 18.01
C ALA A 322 3.21 5.50 18.48
N GLN A 323 1.89 5.66 18.63
CA GLN A 323 0.98 4.63 19.15
C GLN A 323 0.45 3.79 17.99
N PHE A 324 0.46 2.48 18.17
CA PHE A 324 0.00 1.55 17.14
C PHE A 324 -0.57 0.28 17.77
N GLY A 325 -1.25 -0.51 16.93
CA GLY A 325 -1.75 -1.82 17.30
C GLY A 325 -1.59 -2.80 16.15
N ILE A 326 -1.41 -4.06 16.53
CA ILE A 326 -1.18 -5.16 15.61
C ILE A 326 -2.28 -6.20 15.82
N TYR A 327 -2.95 -6.50 14.72
CA TYR A 327 -4.09 -7.41 14.68
C TYR A 327 -3.79 -8.52 13.68
N GLU A 328 -4.18 -9.74 14.01
CA GLU A 328 -4.04 -10.90 13.13
C GLU A 328 -5.43 -11.36 12.70
N LEU A 329 -5.64 -11.43 11.38
CA LEU A 329 -6.77 -12.10 10.75
C LEU A 329 -6.34 -13.53 10.45
N LYS A 330 -7.10 -14.52 10.92
CA LYS A 330 -6.91 -15.93 10.54
C LYS A 330 -8.15 -16.46 9.84
N THR A 331 -7.95 -17.18 8.75
CA THR A 331 -9.01 -17.93 8.07
C THR A 331 -8.99 -19.39 8.50
N SER A 332 -10.18 -20.00 8.64
CA SER A 332 -10.38 -21.39 9.02
C SER A 332 -10.41 -22.32 7.79
N GLU A 333 -10.58 -23.62 8.03
CA GLU A 333 -10.78 -24.63 6.99
C GLU A 333 -12.08 -24.44 6.19
N THR A 334 -13.09 -23.81 6.81
CA THR A 334 -14.37 -23.51 6.18
C THR A 334 -14.35 -22.17 5.43
N GLY A 335 -13.27 -21.38 5.56
CA GLY A 335 -13.16 -20.05 4.95
C GLY A 335 -13.75 -18.93 5.80
N GLU A 336 -14.27 -19.24 6.99
CA GLU A 336 -14.61 -18.22 7.98
C GLU A 336 -13.34 -17.57 8.53
N TYR A 337 -13.44 -16.33 9.04
CA TYR A 337 -12.29 -15.64 9.61
C TYR A 337 -12.55 -15.08 10.99
N GLU A 338 -11.47 -14.96 11.76
CA GLU A 338 -11.45 -14.32 13.07
C GLU A 338 -10.34 -13.28 13.15
N ILE A 339 -10.54 -12.29 14.03
CA ILE A 339 -9.55 -11.27 14.34
C ILE A 339 -9.11 -11.42 15.78
N GLN A 340 -7.80 -11.39 16.01
CA GLN A 340 -7.21 -11.27 17.34
C GLN A 340 -6.25 -10.09 17.41
N THR A 341 -6.16 -9.46 18.58
CA THR A 341 -5.18 -8.41 18.83
C THR A 341 -3.93 -9.03 19.44
N LEU A 342 -2.78 -8.84 18.80
CA LEU A 342 -1.48 -9.32 19.27
C LEU A 342 -0.91 -8.39 20.33
N CYS A 343 -0.90 -7.09 20.03
CA CYS A 343 -0.62 -6.03 20.98
C CYS A 343 -1.35 -4.76 20.56
N LYS A 344 -1.56 -3.85 21.51
CA LYS A 344 -2.15 -2.55 21.23
C LYS A 344 -1.79 -1.50 22.26
N ASP A 345 -1.30 -0.36 21.79
CA ASP A 345 -1.22 0.82 22.63
C ASP A 345 -2.59 1.47 22.87
N LYS A 346 -2.63 2.34 23.87
CA LYS A 346 -3.75 3.24 24.04
C LYS A 346 -3.65 4.32 22.97
N TYR A 347 -4.69 4.50 22.16
CA TYR A 347 -4.70 5.49 21.08
C TYR A 347 -5.25 6.82 21.58
N ASP A 348 -4.55 7.88 21.26
CA ASP A 348 -4.86 9.23 21.68
C ASP A 348 -5.10 10.13 20.45
N SER A 349 -6.26 10.78 20.38
CA SER A 349 -6.68 11.61 19.27
C SER A 349 -6.11 13.02 19.41
N SER A 350 -5.32 13.41 18.41
CA SER A 350 -4.71 14.72 18.17
C SER A 350 -3.33 15.01 18.80
N PRO A 351 -2.36 15.44 17.98
CA PRO A 351 -1.14 16.12 18.45
C PRO A 351 -1.35 17.62 18.77
N VAL A 352 -2.54 18.20 18.54
CA VAL A 352 -2.85 19.62 18.80
C VAL A 352 -4.25 19.78 19.41
N GLY A 353 -4.34 20.27 20.65
CA GLY A 353 -5.60 20.45 21.37
C GLY A 353 -5.81 19.43 22.50
N GLU A 354 -7.06 19.21 22.90
CA GLU A 354 -7.39 18.20 23.92
C GLU A 354 -7.22 16.80 23.35
N THR A 355 -6.44 15.99 24.06
CA THR A 355 -6.19 14.60 23.72
C THR A 355 -7.30 13.71 24.27
N HIS A 356 -7.99 12.97 23.40
CA HIS A 356 -9.01 12.01 23.82
C HIS A 356 -8.64 10.59 23.41
N VAL A 357 -8.96 9.64 24.28
CA VAL A 357 -8.72 8.22 23.99
C VAL A 357 -9.75 7.75 22.97
N TYR A 358 -9.32 7.05 21.93
CA TYR A 358 -10.24 6.49 20.95
C TYR A 358 -10.01 5.01 20.68
N THR A 359 -11.00 4.42 20.00
CA THR A 359 -10.97 3.03 19.54
C THR A 359 -11.28 2.97 18.06
N THR A 360 -10.80 1.93 17.41
CA THR A 360 -11.03 1.64 15.99
C THR A 360 -12.14 0.58 15.86
N HIS A 361 -12.43 0.17 14.62
CA HIS A 361 -13.36 -0.93 14.39
C HIS A 361 -12.81 -2.30 14.84
N PHE A 362 -11.49 -2.45 14.96
CA PHE A 362 -10.87 -3.70 15.42
C PHE A 362 -11.29 -4.05 16.86
N GLU A 363 -11.38 -3.08 17.76
CA GLU A 363 -11.76 -3.30 19.16
C GLU A 363 -13.17 -3.90 19.29
N LYS A 364 -14.04 -3.64 18.31
CA LYS A 364 -15.42 -4.12 18.32
C LYS A 364 -15.54 -5.60 17.94
N ILE A 365 -14.53 -6.17 17.26
CA ILE A 365 -14.60 -7.54 16.73
C ILE A 365 -13.51 -8.47 17.22
N THR A 366 -12.41 -7.94 17.76
CA THR A 366 -11.30 -8.76 18.22
C THR A 366 -11.74 -9.72 19.33
N LYS A 367 -11.20 -10.94 19.29
CA LYS A 367 -11.37 -11.95 20.35
C LYS A 367 -10.57 -11.57 21.61
N THR A 368 -9.46 -10.85 21.47
CA THR A 368 -8.62 -10.43 22.59
C THR A 368 -9.25 -9.25 23.33
N LYS A 369 -9.78 -9.47 24.55
CA LYS A 369 -10.43 -8.41 25.34
C LYS A 369 -9.46 -7.48 26.07
N THR A 370 -8.29 -7.98 26.45
CA THR A 370 -7.27 -7.24 27.21
C THR A 370 -5.90 -7.44 26.56
N PRO A 371 -5.61 -6.79 25.43
CA PRO A 371 -4.33 -6.92 24.75
C PRO A 371 -3.19 -6.29 25.58
N SER A 372 -1.99 -6.85 25.44
CA SER A 372 -0.78 -6.21 25.96
C SER A 372 -0.45 -4.94 25.18
N SER A 373 0.23 -3.98 25.81
CA SER A 373 0.70 -2.77 25.11
C SER A 373 1.88 -3.11 24.18
N CYS A 374 1.86 -2.56 22.96
CA CYS A 374 2.96 -2.75 22.01
C CYS A 374 4.21 -2.01 22.49
N SER A 375 4.05 -0.75 22.92
CA SER A 375 5.10 0.12 23.40
C SER A 375 5.76 -0.35 24.72
N ASN A 376 5.13 -1.21 25.50
CA ASN A 376 5.70 -1.74 26.74
C ASN A 376 6.51 -3.04 26.55
N GLN A 377 6.64 -3.54 25.33
CA GLN A 377 7.44 -4.72 25.04
C GLN A 377 8.94 -4.39 25.15
N ASP A 378 9.68 -5.15 25.96
CA ASP A 378 11.12 -4.94 26.19
C ASP A 378 11.94 -4.92 24.90
N PHE A 379 11.52 -5.70 23.90
CA PHE A 379 12.12 -5.74 22.57
C PHE A 379 12.23 -4.35 21.92
N LEU A 380 11.20 -3.51 22.02
CA LEU A 380 11.20 -2.18 21.38
C LEU A 380 12.10 -1.16 22.07
N LYS A 381 12.52 -1.41 23.31
CA LYS A 381 13.45 -0.50 24.02
C LYS A 381 14.77 -0.34 23.27
N SER A 382 15.20 -1.36 22.53
CA SER A 382 16.44 -1.32 21.72
C SER A 382 16.35 -0.46 20.46
N PHE A 383 15.15 -0.09 20.03
CA PHE A 383 14.92 0.71 18.82
C PHE A 383 14.50 2.15 19.11
N ARG A 384 14.19 2.49 20.37
CA ARG A 384 13.76 3.84 20.75
C ARG A 384 14.90 4.82 20.71
#